data_AF-A0A922DRC3-F1
#
_entry.id   AF-A0A922DRC3-F1
#
_cell.length_a   1.000
_cell.length_b   1.000
_cell.length_c   1.000
_cell.angle_alpha   90.00
_cell.angle_beta   90.00
_cell.angle_gamma   90.00
#
_symmetry.space_group_name_H-M   'P 1'
#
loop_
_entity.id
_entity.type
_entity.pdbx_description
1 polymer ?
#
loop_
_entity_poly.entity_id
_entity_poly.type
_entity_poly.pdbx_seq_one_letter_code
_entity_poly.pdbx_strand_id
1 'polypeptide(L)'
;MNPPNPISIEQPKGPSFTIEDEHLVKWANWEFHLKPDARAGVIVSRARVLDPDTGKLRDVMYKGFTSELFVPYMDPTDAWYFKTYMDAGEYGFGLQAMPLEPLNDCPRNAHYMDGVFAAGDGTPYVRSNMICVFESYAGDIGWRHSESPITGMDIREVRPKVTLVVRMVASVANYDYIVDWEFQTDGLIRVKVGLSGILMVKGTSYNHINQIPNQENLYGTLLSENVIGVMHDHYITFYLDMDIDGSDNSFVNVNIKRQQTSSGESPRKSYLKAVRNVAKTEKDAQIKLKLYDPSEFHVINPSKKTRVGNPVGYKVVPGGTAASLLDLEDHPQKRGAFTNNQIWVTPYNQSEQWAGGLFVYQSHGEDTLATWSDRFVYLFENLYSYI
;
A
#
# COMPACT_ATOMS: atom_id res chain seq x y z
N MET A 1 12.23 22.39 25.28
CA MET A 1 11.98 22.63 23.84
C MET A 1 11.04 23.81 23.71
N ASN A 2 11.29 24.72 22.75
CA ASN A 2 10.32 25.78 22.45
C ASN A 2 9.20 25.18 21.59
N PRO A 3 7.92 25.49 21.87
CA PRO A 3 6.82 24.98 21.05
C PRO A 3 6.86 25.60 19.64
N PRO A 4 6.41 24.86 18.61
CA PRO A 4 6.23 25.44 17.28
C PRO A 4 5.17 26.55 17.30
N ASN A 5 5.32 27.55 16.43
CA ASN A 5 4.32 28.59 16.25
C ASN A 5 3.05 27.99 15.60
N PRO A 6 1.85 28.50 15.93
CA PRO A 6 0.61 28.07 15.28
C PRO A 6 0.64 28.29 13.76
N ILE A 7 0.01 27.38 13.01
CA ILE A 7 -0.20 27.47 11.56
C ILE A 7 -1.71 27.45 11.29
N SER A 8 -2.19 28.30 10.39
CA SER A 8 -3.58 28.29 9.90
C SER A 8 -3.60 28.09 8.39
N ILE A 9 -4.48 27.19 7.93
CA ILE A 9 -4.77 26.95 6.51
C ILE A 9 -6.26 27.22 6.32
N GLU A 10 -6.60 28.06 5.35
CA GLU A 10 -7.97 28.48 5.08
C GLU A 10 -8.34 28.24 3.60
N GLN A 11 -9.58 27.82 3.38
CA GLN A 11 -10.18 27.68 2.05
C GLN A 11 -11.40 28.60 1.95
N PRO A 12 -11.24 29.86 1.47
CA PRO A 12 -12.30 30.87 1.51
C PRO A 12 -13.58 30.52 0.75
N LYS A 13 -13.51 29.55 -0.18
CA LYS A 13 -14.63 29.06 -0.97
C LYS A 13 -15.12 27.67 -0.53
N GLY A 14 -14.64 27.18 0.62
CA GLY A 14 -14.81 25.80 1.04
C GLY A 14 -13.88 24.83 0.30
N PRO A 15 -13.94 23.53 0.64
CA PRO A 15 -13.20 22.48 -0.06
C PRO A 15 -13.68 22.34 -1.50
N SER A 16 -12.78 21.93 -2.39
CA SER A 16 -13.09 21.71 -3.82
C SER A 16 -13.66 20.33 -4.12
N PHE A 17 -13.69 19.43 -3.13
CA PHE A 17 -14.33 18.12 -3.26
C PHE A 17 -15.79 18.16 -2.82
N THR A 18 -16.60 17.30 -3.41
CA THR A 18 -17.96 17.02 -2.97
C THR A 18 -18.08 15.54 -2.61
N ILE A 19 -18.95 15.25 -1.63
CA ILE A 19 -19.36 13.89 -1.29
C ILE A 19 -20.86 13.81 -1.55
N GLU A 20 -21.23 13.06 -2.58
CA GLU A 20 -22.62 12.82 -2.99
C GLU A 20 -23.07 11.46 -2.45
N ASP A 21 -24.34 11.33 -2.10
CA ASP A 21 -24.94 10.08 -1.59
C ASP A 21 -24.11 9.42 -0.47
N GLU A 22 -23.54 10.26 0.41
CA GLU A 22 -22.67 9.93 1.55
C GLU A 22 -21.33 9.25 1.23
N HIS A 23 -21.14 8.72 0.02
CA HIS A 23 -19.99 7.87 -0.30
C HIS A 23 -19.27 8.20 -1.62
N LEU A 24 -19.91 8.90 -2.56
CA LEU A 24 -19.31 9.22 -3.86
C LEU A 24 -18.50 10.51 -3.76
N VAL A 25 -17.18 10.38 -3.77
CA VAL A 25 -16.25 11.51 -3.75
C VAL A 25 -15.96 11.97 -5.18
N LYS A 26 -16.13 13.27 -5.42
CA LYS A 26 -15.68 13.96 -6.63
C LYS A 26 -14.71 15.05 -6.26
N TRP A 27 -13.54 15.07 -6.89
CA TRP A 27 -12.52 16.08 -6.63
C TRP A 27 -11.64 16.29 -7.84
N ALA A 28 -11.52 17.54 -8.29
CA ALA A 28 -10.76 17.89 -9.49
C ALA A 28 -11.17 17.02 -10.69
N ASN A 29 -10.30 16.11 -11.12
CA ASN A 29 -10.53 15.15 -12.19
C ASN A 29 -10.83 13.72 -11.69
N TRP A 30 -10.99 13.50 -10.40
CA TRP A 30 -11.26 12.18 -9.82
C TRP A 30 -12.71 11.99 -9.41
N GLU A 31 -13.19 10.77 -9.59
CA GLU A 31 -14.44 10.26 -9.02
C GLU A 31 -14.22 8.85 -8.46
N PHE A 32 -14.63 8.61 -7.21
CA PHE A 32 -14.53 7.30 -6.56
C PHE A 32 -15.50 7.14 -5.39
N HIS A 33 -15.78 5.91 -5.00
CA HIS A 33 -16.61 5.57 -3.85
C HIS A 33 -15.75 5.25 -2.62
N LEU A 34 -16.17 5.71 -1.44
CA LEU A 34 -15.56 5.38 -0.16
C LEU A 34 -16.50 4.54 0.70
N LYS A 35 -16.03 3.38 1.16
CA LYS A 35 -16.78 2.49 2.05
C LYS A 35 -15.98 2.20 3.33
N PRO A 36 -16.52 2.48 4.52
CA PRO A 36 -16.04 1.89 5.77
C PRO A 36 -16.35 0.38 5.82
N ASP A 37 -15.36 -0.42 6.19
CA ASP A 37 -15.46 -1.87 6.26
C ASP A 37 -14.84 -2.40 7.55
N ALA A 38 -15.54 -3.31 8.24
CA ALA A 38 -15.10 -3.81 9.54
C ALA A 38 -13.73 -4.51 9.49
N ARG A 39 -13.44 -5.25 8.40
CA ARG A 39 -12.17 -5.98 8.29
C ARG A 39 -11.08 -5.15 7.61
N ALA A 40 -11.40 -4.50 6.51
CA ALA A 40 -10.41 -3.77 5.71
C ALA A 40 -10.12 -2.34 6.19
N GLY A 41 -11.05 -1.71 6.93
CA GLY A 41 -11.02 -0.27 7.18
C GLY A 41 -11.58 0.50 5.99
N VAL A 42 -10.80 1.39 5.40
CA VAL A 42 -11.20 2.17 4.21
C VAL A 42 -11.10 1.29 2.96
N ILE A 43 -12.20 1.22 2.21
CA ILE A 43 -12.22 0.69 0.85
C ILE A 43 -12.48 1.83 -0.14
N VAL A 44 -11.57 2.00 -1.09
CA VAL A 44 -11.76 2.84 -2.28
C VAL A 44 -12.33 1.96 -3.39
N SER A 45 -13.36 2.40 -4.09
CA SER A 45 -13.94 1.65 -5.21
C SER A 45 -14.25 2.54 -6.40
N ARG A 46 -14.17 1.97 -7.61
CA ARG A 46 -14.47 2.62 -8.88
C ARG A 46 -13.77 3.97 -9.03
N ALA A 47 -12.46 3.97 -8.77
CA ALA A 47 -11.63 5.14 -9.00
C ALA A 47 -11.48 5.39 -10.50
N ARG A 48 -11.98 6.55 -10.93
CA ARG A 48 -12.04 7.00 -12.32
C ARG A 48 -11.44 8.38 -12.44
N VAL A 49 -10.76 8.63 -13.55
CA VAL A 49 -10.16 9.93 -13.87
C VAL A 49 -10.84 10.53 -15.11
N LEU A 50 -11.17 11.81 -15.05
CA LEU A 50 -11.70 12.58 -16.16
C LEU A 50 -10.55 12.93 -17.11
N ASP A 51 -10.63 12.40 -18.32
CA ASP A 51 -9.69 12.71 -19.39
C ASP A 51 -9.96 14.13 -19.91
N PRO A 52 -9.00 15.07 -19.78
CA PRO A 52 -9.23 16.48 -20.13
C PRO A 52 -9.36 16.70 -21.65
N ASP A 53 -8.81 15.81 -22.48
CA ASP A 53 -8.86 15.96 -23.94
C ASP A 53 -10.20 15.47 -24.49
N THR A 54 -10.77 14.41 -23.89
CA THR A 54 -12.00 13.77 -24.39
C THR A 54 -13.24 14.06 -23.55
N GLY A 55 -13.08 14.59 -22.33
CA GLY A 55 -14.16 14.81 -21.37
C GLY A 55 -14.80 13.53 -20.83
N LYS A 56 -14.18 12.36 -21.04
CA LYS A 56 -14.70 11.06 -20.59
C LYS A 56 -14.09 10.66 -19.26
N LEU A 57 -14.91 10.10 -18.36
CA LEU A 57 -14.42 9.36 -17.21
C LEU A 57 -13.83 8.03 -17.68
N ARG A 58 -12.63 7.72 -17.21
CA ARG A 58 -11.85 6.53 -17.56
C ARG A 58 -11.51 5.73 -16.32
N ASP A 59 -11.71 4.43 -16.39
CA ASP A 59 -11.49 3.52 -15.27
C ASP A 59 -10.00 3.35 -14.97
N VAL A 60 -9.66 3.34 -13.68
CA VAL A 60 -8.28 3.15 -13.19
C VAL A 60 -8.21 1.95 -12.24
N MET A 61 -9.05 1.94 -11.20
CA MET A 61 -9.05 0.89 -10.18
C MET A 61 -10.48 0.61 -9.74
N TYR A 62 -10.90 -0.64 -9.85
CA TYR A 62 -12.23 -1.07 -9.43
C TYR A 62 -12.36 -1.13 -7.91
N LYS A 63 -11.34 -1.64 -7.20
CA LYS A 63 -11.36 -1.76 -5.74
C LYS A 63 -9.95 -1.75 -5.15
N GLY A 64 -9.73 -0.95 -4.11
CA GLY A 64 -8.46 -0.84 -3.39
C GLY A 64 -8.66 -0.80 -1.88
N PHE A 65 -7.92 -1.62 -1.12
CA PHE A 65 -7.97 -1.65 0.35
C PHE A 65 -6.77 -2.40 0.97
N THR A 66 -6.60 -2.28 2.29
CA THR A 66 -5.64 -3.08 3.06
C THR A 66 -6.19 -4.49 3.27
N SER A 67 -5.57 -5.48 2.63
CA SER A 67 -6.02 -6.88 2.63
C SER A 67 -5.60 -7.61 3.90
N GLU A 68 -4.36 -7.42 4.35
CA GLU A 68 -3.84 -8.03 5.57
C GLU A 68 -2.63 -7.27 6.10
N LEU A 69 -2.37 -7.41 7.40
CA LEU A 69 -1.11 -7.02 8.04
C LEU A 69 -0.44 -8.27 8.62
N PHE A 70 0.88 -8.27 8.75
CA PHE A 70 1.62 -9.32 9.44
C PHE A 70 2.73 -8.72 10.29
N VAL A 71 2.70 -8.99 11.60
CA VAL A 71 3.59 -8.40 12.61
C VAL A 71 4.28 -9.51 13.41
N PRO A 72 5.29 -10.18 12.85
CA PRO A 72 6.03 -11.23 13.55
C PRO A 72 7.05 -10.67 14.53
N TYR A 73 6.99 -11.10 15.78
CA TYR A 73 8.04 -10.84 16.78
C TYR A 73 9.16 -11.88 16.70
N MET A 74 10.38 -11.44 17.01
CA MET A 74 11.61 -12.24 16.81
C MET A 74 12.18 -12.83 18.12
N ASP A 75 11.38 -12.88 19.18
CA ASP A 75 11.75 -13.55 20.44
C ASP A 75 11.17 -14.97 20.46
N PRO A 76 12.01 -16.02 20.37
CA PRO A 76 11.56 -17.41 20.28
C PRO A 76 11.23 -18.04 21.65
N THR A 77 11.30 -17.28 22.74
CA THR A 77 10.98 -17.80 24.08
C THR A 77 9.48 -17.99 24.28
N ASP A 78 9.10 -18.82 25.26
CA ASP A 78 7.71 -19.19 25.55
C ASP A 78 6.74 -18.01 25.74
N ALA A 79 7.26 -16.85 26.14
CA ALA A 79 6.45 -15.64 26.35
C ALA A 79 6.15 -14.86 25.04
N TRP A 80 6.85 -15.16 23.94
CA TRP A 80 6.84 -14.34 22.73
C TRP A 80 6.71 -15.10 21.41
N TYR A 81 7.14 -16.36 21.30
CA TYR A 81 7.24 -17.06 20.00
C TYR A 81 5.93 -17.08 19.18
N PHE A 82 4.78 -17.02 19.86
CA PHE A 82 3.46 -17.07 19.24
C PHE A 82 2.96 -15.69 18.76
N LYS A 83 3.62 -14.59 19.14
CA LYS A 83 3.17 -13.23 18.82
C LYS A 83 3.52 -12.86 17.39
N THR A 84 2.60 -13.17 16.48
CA THR A 84 2.75 -12.98 15.03
C THR A 84 1.45 -12.47 14.43
N TYR A 85 1.06 -11.26 14.85
CA TYR A 85 -0.30 -10.75 14.64
C TYR A 85 -0.65 -10.62 13.16
N MET A 86 -1.91 -10.93 12.83
CA MET A 86 -2.51 -10.63 11.55
C MET A 86 -3.70 -9.69 11.74
N ASP A 87 -3.40 -8.40 11.82
CA ASP A 87 -4.28 -7.41 12.41
C ASP A 87 -5.67 -7.35 11.75
N ALA A 88 -5.74 -7.43 10.42
CA ALA A 88 -7.02 -7.37 9.72
C ALA A 88 -7.81 -8.65 9.92
N GLY A 89 -7.19 -9.81 9.72
CA GLY A 89 -7.84 -11.11 9.83
C GLY A 89 -8.20 -11.56 11.24
N GLU A 90 -7.44 -11.16 12.26
CA GLU A 90 -7.63 -11.58 13.66
C GLU A 90 -8.47 -10.58 14.47
N TYR A 91 -8.32 -9.27 14.22
CA TYR A 91 -8.94 -8.22 15.04
C TYR A 91 -9.89 -7.28 14.29
N GLY A 92 -9.86 -7.31 12.96
CA GLY A 92 -10.63 -6.42 12.09
C GLY A 92 -10.05 -5.01 12.04
N PHE A 93 -9.28 -4.69 10.99
CA PHE A 93 -8.55 -3.42 10.90
C PHE A 93 -9.47 -2.20 10.94
N GLY A 94 -10.66 -2.31 10.37
CA GLY A 94 -11.68 -1.25 10.45
C GLY A 94 -12.42 -1.19 11.79
N LEU A 95 -12.60 -2.32 12.48
CA LEU A 95 -13.13 -2.33 13.85
C LEU A 95 -12.17 -1.60 14.80
N GLN A 96 -10.87 -1.70 14.54
CA GLN A 96 -9.78 -1.00 15.23
C GLN A 96 -9.53 0.42 14.71
N ALA A 97 -10.26 0.90 13.69
CA ALA A 97 -10.18 2.29 13.25
C ALA A 97 -10.90 3.20 14.27
N MET A 98 -10.12 3.96 15.03
CA MET A 98 -10.62 4.78 16.12
C MET A 98 -11.12 6.15 15.60
N PRO A 99 -12.02 6.83 16.33
CA PRO A 99 -12.46 8.17 15.95
C PRO A 99 -11.28 9.13 15.81
N LEU A 100 -11.22 9.84 14.69
CA LEU A 100 -10.17 10.82 14.40
C LEU A 100 -10.42 12.12 15.17
N GLU A 101 -9.39 12.65 15.82
CA GLU A 101 -9.44 13.89 16.59
C GLU A 101 -9.31 15.12 15.68
N PRO A 102 -10.33 16.00 15.61
CA PRO A 102 -10.27 17.18 14.76
C PRO A 102 -9.11 18.12 15.10
N LEU A 103 -8.50 18.69 14.04
CA LEU A 103 -7.33 19.59 14.09
C LEU A 103 -6.01 18.92 14.50
N ASN A 104 -6.03 17.68 14.99
CA ASN A 104 -4.84 16.92 15.36
C ASN A 104 -4.55 15.83 14.32
N ASP A 105 -5.52 14.96 14.06
CA ASP A 105 -5.37 13.89 13.07
C ASP A 105 -5.70 14.36 11.66
N CYS A 106 -6.64 15.29 11.52
CA CYS A 106 -7.03 15.86 10.23
C CYS A 106 -7.18 17.39 10.31
N PRO A 107 -6.88 18.11 9.22
CA PRO A 107 -6.91 19.57 9.20
C PRO A 107 -8.35 20.12 9.28
N ARG A 108 -8.47 21.42 9.54
CA ARG A 108 -9.75 22.12 9.71
C ARG A 108 -10.71 21.96 8.53
N ASN A 109 -10.19 21.79 7.32
CA ASN A 109 -10.97 21.61 6.10
C ASN A 109 -11.41 20.16 5.84
N ALA A 110 -11.20 19.25 6.80
CA ALA A 110 -11.60 17.87 6.66
C ALA A 110 -13.13 17.68 6.78
N HIS A 111 -13.65 16.80 5.93
CA HIS A 111 -14.96 16.19 6.09
C HIS A 111 -14.78 14.83 6.77
N TYR A 112 -15.67 14.48 7.70
CA TYR A 112 -15.61 13.22 8.45
C TYR A 112 -16.74 12.29 8.04
N MET A 113 -16.43 11.00 7.93
CA MET A 113 -17.39 9.93 7.66
C MET A 113 -17.39 8.93 8.80
N ASP A 114 -18.59 8.51 9.19
CA ASP A 114 -18.80 7.50 10.21
C ASP A 114 -18.77 6.09 9.60
N GLY A 115 -18.38 5.10 10.40
CA GLY A 115 -18.57 3.68 10.09
C GLY A 115 -19.77 3.13 10.85
N VAL A 116 -20.58 2.29 10.22
CA VAL A 116 -21.66 1.55 10.91
C VAL A 116 -21.36 0.06 10.87
N PHE A 117 -21.27 -0.55 12.04
CA PHE A 117 -20.85 -1.95 12.22
C PHE A 117 -21.80 -2.70 13.14
N ALA A 118 -21.67 -4.03 13.19
CA ALA A 118 -22.39 -4.88 14.13
C ALA A 118 -21.47 -5.26 15.30
N ALA A 119 -21.98 -5.15 16.53
CA ALA A 119 -21.34 -5.69 17.72
C ALA A 119 -21.42 -7.23 17.73
N GLY A 120 -20.74 -7.88 18.68
CA GLY A 120 -20.71 -9.35 18.78
C GLY A 120 -22.08 -10.00 19.01
N ASP A 121 -23.06 -9.26 19.51
CA ASP A 121 -24.46 -9.68 19.68
C ASP A 121 -25.37 -9.31 18.49
N GLY A 122 -24.81 -8.68 17.45
CA GLY A 122 -25.53 -8.21 16.26
C GLY A 122 -26.11 -6.80 16.38
N THR A 123 -25.97 -6.12 17.52
CA THR A 123 -26.47 -4.74 17.69
C THR A 123 -25.68 -3.78 16.78
N PRO A 124 -26.33 -2.95 15.95
CA PRO A 124 -25.63 -1.97 15.14
C PRO A 124 -25.06 -0.86 16.03
N TYR A 125 -23.82 -0.44 15.76
CA TYR A 125 -23.19 0.69 16.41
C TYR A 125 -22.48 1.59 15.40
N VAL A 126 -22.33 2.87 15.75
CA VAL A 126 -21.66 3.87 14.94
C VAL A 126 -20.25 4.11 15.49
N ARG A 127 -19.25 4.02 14.61
CA ARG A 127 -17.89 4.52 14.83
C ARG A 127 -17.81 5.93 14.23
N SER A 128 -17.97 6.95 15.07
CA SER A 128 -17.92 8.34 14.64
C SER A 128 -16.54 8.72 14.10
N ASN A 129 -16.47 9.61 13.11
CA ASN A 129 -15.22 10.18 12.57
C ASN A 129 -14.17 9.12 12.19
N MET A 130 -14.60 7.98 11.66
CA MET A 130 -13.69 6.87 11.33
C MET A 130 -12.75 7.22 10.15
N ILE A 131 -13.26 7.99 9.19
CA ILE A 131 -12.54 8.40 7.99
C ILE A 131 -12.60 9.91 7.90
N CYS A 132 -11.52 10.56 7.51
CA CYS A 132 -11.55 11.97 7.12
C CYS A 132 -11.07 12.16 5.67
N VAL A 133 -11.68 13.11 4.98
CA VAL A 133 -11.37 13.48 3.60
C VAL A 133 -11.01 14.96 3.58
N PHE A 134 -9.83 15.32 3.06
CA PHE A 134 -9.37 16.70 3.04
C PHE A 134 -8.44 17.00 1.87
N GLU A 135 -8.38 18.27 1.47
CA GLU A 135 -7.35 18.76 0.54
C GLU A 135 -6.08 19.13 1.31
N SER A 136 -4.95 18.61 0.85
CA SER A 136 -3.62 18.88 1.40
C SER A 136 -2.84 19.82 0.49
N TYR A 137 -2.23 20.83 1.11
CA TYR A 137 -1.28 21.75 0.48
C TYR A 137 -0.08 21.95 1.41
N ALA A 138 1.03 21.30 1.09
CA ALA A 138 2.27 21.36 1.87
C ALA A 138 3.33 22.33 1.28
N GLY A 139 2.97 23.09 0.24
CA GLY A 139 3.92 23.90 -0.54
C GLY A 139 4.66 23.13 -1.63
N ASP A 140 4.28 21.89 -1.89
CA ASP A 140 4.82 21.09 -2.99
C ASP A 140 4.51 21.70 -4.37
N ILE A 141 5.41 21.47 -5.31
CA ILE A 141 5.28 21.92 -6.70
C ILE A 141 4.63 20.81 -7.53
N GLY A 142 3.54 21.14 -8.23
CA GLY A 142 2.88 20.21 -9.16
C GLY A 142 3.74 20.02 -10.41
N TRP A 143 4.16 21.14 -11.01
CA TRP A 143 5.23 21.18 -12.00
C TRP A 143 5.78 22.60 -12.12
N ARG A 144 7.00 22.71 -12.66
CA ARG A 144 7.62 23.99 -12.96
C ARG A 144 8.55 23.91 -14.15
N HIS A 145 8.69 25.03 -14.85
CA HIS A 145 9.72 25.23 -15.86
C HIS A 145 10.26 26.67 -15.81
N SER A 146 11.52 26.83 -16.15
CA SER A 146 12.15 28.14 -16.37
C SER A 146 13.04 27.99 -17.59
N GLU A 147 12.73 28.74 -18.62
CA GLU A 147 13.44 28.66 -19.89
C GLU A 147 14.87 29.23 -19.73
N SER A 148 15.79 28.63 -20.48
CA SER A 148 17.19 29.02 -20.46
C SER A 148 17.36 30.44 -20.99
N PRO A 149 18.16 31.29 -20.30
CA PRO A 149 18.49 32.62 -20.79
C PRO A 149 19.10 32.65 -22.20
N ILE A 150 19.71 31.54 -22.66
CA ILE A 150 20.32 31.44 -24.00
C ILE A 150 19.28 31.55 -25.13
N THR A 151 18.02 31.22 -24.85
CA THR A 151 16.94 31.37 -25.84
C THR A 151 16.50 32.82 -26.03
N GLY A 152 16.89 33.72 -25.12
CA GLY A 152 16.39 35.10 -25.08
C GLY A 152 14.92 35.23 -24.64
N MET A 153 14.26 34.13 -24.26
CA MET A 153 12.87 34.13 -23.80
C MET A 153 12.82 34.20 -22.26
N ASP A 154 12.09 35.18 -21.71
CA ASP A 154 11.83 35.28 -20.27
C ASP A 154 10.57 34.50 -19.91
N ILE A 155 10.69 33.16 -19.84
CA ILE A 155 9.58 32.27 -19.53
C ILE A 155 9.84 31.56 -18.20
N ARG A 156 8.95 31.77 -17.24
CA ARG A 156 8.89 31.03 -15.98
C ARG A 156 7.46 30.68 -15.63
N GLU A 157 7.18 29.39 -15.47
CA GLU A 157 5.84 28.89 -15.15
C GLU A 157 5.92 27.86 -14.02
N VAL A 158 5.03 27.97 -13.04
CA VAL A 158 4.96 27.09 -11.86
C VAL A 158 3.50 26.84 -11.51
N ARG A 159 3.16 25.59 -11.18
CA ARG A 159 1.84 25.23 -10.64
C ARG A 159 1.99 24.59 -9.25
N PRO A 160 1.19 24.98 -8.26
CA PRO A 160 1.19 24.34 -6.94
C PRO A 160 0.60 22.93 -7.00
N LYS A 161 1.03 22.07 -6.08
CA LYS A 161 0.45 20.74 -5.88
C LYS A 161 -0.57 20.78 -4.75
N VAL A 162 -1.82 20.46 -5.08
CA VAL A 162 -2.89 20.17 -4.13
C VAL A 162 -3.31 18.73 -4.34
N THR A 163 -3.50 17.98 -3.26
CA THR A 163 -3.90 16.57 -3.31
C THR A 163 -5.10 16.34 -2.42
N LEU A 164 -5.92 15.33 -2.75
CA LEU A 164 -7.00 14.89 -1.89
C LEU A 164 -6.55 13.69 -1.08
N VAL A 165 -6.67 13.77 0.24
CA VAL A 165 -6.29 12.71 1.18
C VAL A 165 -7.55 12.14 1.80
N VAL A 166 -7.66 10.81 1.75
CA VAL A 166 -8.61 10.01 2.54
C VAL A 166 -7.81 9.28 3.59
N ARG A 167 -8.06 9.60 4.87
CA ARG A 167 -7.30 9.08 6.01
C ARG A 167 -8.17 8.26 6.94
N MET A 168 -7.60 7.17 7.45
CA MET A 168 -8.05 6.48 8.65
C MET A 168 -6.86 6.24 9.60
N VAL A 169 -7.14 6.06 10.89
CA VAL A 169 -6.13 5.65 11.87
C VAL A 169 -6.66 4.42 12.62
N ALA A 170 -5.93 3.32 12.53
CA ALA A 170 -6.25 2.07 13.21
C ALA A 170 -5.31 1.83 14.39
N SER A 171 -5.87 1.65 15.59
CA SER A 171 -5.13 1.39 16.81
C SER A 171 -5.29 -0.08 17.20
N VAL A 172 -4.31 -0.91 16.82
CA VAL A 172 -4.32 -2.35 17.11
C VAL A 172 -3.42 -2.59 18.32
N ALA A 173 -4.05 -2.75 19.48
CA ALA A 173 -3.37 -2.83 20.77
C ALA A 173 -2.42 -1.64 21.01
N ASN A 174 -1.10 -1.85 20.89
CA ASN A 174 -0.08 -0.84 21.15
C ASN A 174 0.36 -0.06 19.88
N TYR A 175 -0.09 -0.45 18.70
CA TYR A 175 0.30 0.18 17.44
C TYR A 175 -0.77 1.11 16.90
N ASP A 176 -0.33 2.22 16.30
CA ASP A 176 -1.20 3.14 15.56
C ASP A 176 -0.76 3.19 14.08
N TYR A 177 -1.66 2.79 13.18
CA TYR A 177 -1.46 2.78 11.73
C TYR A 177 -2.23 3.93 11.09
N ILE A 178 -1.54 4.94 10.59
CA ILE A 178 -2.12 6.05 9.83
C ILE A 178 -2.14 5.68 8.35
N VAL A 179 -3.30 5.36 7.79
CA VAL A 179 -3.44 4.94 6.39
C VAL A 179 -4.05 6.06 5.56
N ASP A 180 -3.28 6.56 4.60
CA ASP A 180 -3.68 7.62 3.67
C ASP A 180 -3.81 7.08 2.25
N TRP A 181 -4.96 7.29 1.61
CA TRP A 181 -5.12 7.25 0.16
C TRP A 181 -5.10 8.67 -0.38
N GLU A 182 -4.09 9.00 -1.16
CA GLU A 182 -3.87 10.34 -1.72
C GLU A 182 -4.06 10.34 -3.24
N PHE A 183 -4.98 11.15 -3.73
CA PHE A 183 -5.28 11.36 -5.14
C PHE A 183 -4.69 12.68 -5.62
N GLN A 184 -4.06 12.67 -6.79
CA GLN A 184 -3.34 13.82 -7.34
C GLN A 184 -3.89 14.20 -8.71
N THR A 185 -3.89 15.49 -9.04
CA THR A 185 -4.47 16.00 -10.29
C THR A 185 -3.73 15.51 -11.55
N ASP A 186 -2.49 15.04 -11.40
CA ASP A 186 -1.69 14.44 -12.47
C ASP A 186 -2.02 12.96 -12.74
N GLY A 187 -3.04 12.41 -12.06
CA GLY A 187 -3.48 11.02 -12.21
C GLY A 187 -2.81 10.04 -11.25
N LEU A 188 -1.94 10.50 -10.34
CA LEU A 188 -1.31 9.62 -9.36
C LEU A 188 -2.25 9.27 -8.19
N ILE A 189 -2.32 7.98 -7.85
CA ILE A 189 -2.87 7.47 -6.58
C ILE A 189 -1.69 7.02 -5.73
N ARG A 190 -1.58 7.53 -4.50
CA ARG A 190 -0.53 7.18 -3.54
C ARG A 190 -1.15 6.64 -2.27
N VAL A 191 -0.72 5.45 -1.87
CA VAL A 191 -1.06 4.90 -0.57
C VAL A 191 0.13 5.09 0.37
N LYS A 192 -0.11 5.59 1.58
CA LYS A 192 0.91 5.74 2.63
C LYS A 192 0.43 5.08 3.91
N VAL A 193 1.37 4.49 4.64
CA VAL A 193 1.15 4.02 6.00
C VAL A 193 2.18 4.69 6.90
N GLY A 194 1.71 5.45 7.87
CA GLY A 194 2.50 5.94 9.00
C GLY A 194 2.39 5.00 10.19
N LEU A 195 3.47 4.83 10.93
CA LEU A 195 3.50 4.03 12.17
C LEU A 195 3.75 4.95 13.37
N SER A 196 2.91 4.82 14.39
CA SER A 196 3.07 5.45 15.70
C SER A 196 2.68 4.48 16.81
N GLY A 197 2.37 5.00 17.99
CA GLY A 197 1.96 4.22 19.15
C GLY A 197 3.11 3.94 20.11
N ILE A 198 3.02 2.80 20.79
CA ILE A 198 3.88 2.40 21.89
C ILE A 198 4.54 1.06 21.54
N LEU A 199 5.83 0.92 21.81
CA LEU A 199 6.50 -0.37 21.63
C LEU A 199 5.90 -1.42 22.56
N MET A 200 5.65 -2.63 22.07
CA MET A 200 5.43 -3.76 22.97
C MET A 200 6.75 -4.16 23.60
N VAL A 201 6.76 -4.26 24.93
CA VAL A 201 8.00 -4.40 25.70
C VAL A 201 8.07 -5.71 26.46
N LYS A 202 9.28 -6.21 26.59
CA LYS A 202 9.68 -7.33 27.45
C LYS A 202 10.37 -6.79 28.69
N GLY A 203 9.88 -7.18 29.86
CA GLY A 203 10.51 -6.86 31.13
C GLY A 203 11.85 -7.60 31.30
N THR A 204 12.82 -6.94 31.91
CA THR A 204 14.12 -7.55 32.27
C THR A 204 14.63 -7.02 33.61
N SER A 205 15.51 -7.76 34.29
CA SER A 205 16.21 -7.29 35.49
C SER A 205 17.30 -6.26 35.17
N TYR A 206 17.72 -6.14 33.91
CA TYR A 206 18.75 -5.20 33.48
C TYR A 206 18.26 -3.76 33.51
N ASN A 207 19.01 -2.89 34.17
CA ASN A 207 18.81 -1.43 34.13
C ASN A 207 19.90 -0.70 33.34
N HIS A 208 20.95 -1.40 32.90
CA HIS A 208 22.03 -0.82 32.10
C HIS A 208 22.66 -1.87 31.16
N ILE A 209 23.11 -1.46 29.98
CA ILE A 209 23.67 -2.38 28.97
C ILE A 209 24.90 -3.17 29.47
N ASN A 210 25.69 -2.58 30.36
CA ASN A 210 26.87 -3.22 30.95
C ASN A 210 26.54 -4.41 31.88
N GLN A 211 25.28 -4.59 32.28
CA GLN A 211 24.84 -5.72 33.08
C GLN A 211 24.52 -6.95 32.22
N ILE A 212 24.32 -6.74 30.91
CA ILE A 212 23.97 -7.81 29.98
C ILE A 212 25.20 -8.70 29.82
N PRO A 213 25.11 -10.00 30.15
CA PRO A 213 26.20 -10.93 29.94
C PRO A 213 26.64 -10.95 28.48
N ASN A 214 27.95 -11.03 28.25
CA ASN A 214 28.47 -11.27 26.90
C ASN A 214 27.83 -12.53 26.33
N GLN A 215 27.28 -12.42 25.11
CA GLN A 215 26.55 -13.48 24.37
C GLN A 215 25.06 -13.66 24.70
N GLU A 216 24.48 -12.96 25.68
CA GLU A 216 23.03 -13.04 25.86
C GLU A 216 22.31 -12.33 24.70
N ASN A 217 21.37 -13.04 24.08
CA ASN A 217 20.49 -12.46 23.08
C ASN A 217 19.21 -11.97 23.75
N LEU A 218 19.02 -10.65 23.74
CA LEU A 218 17.80 -10.02 24.26
C LEU A 218 16.61 -10.08 23.28
N TYR A 219 16.86 -10.54 22.05
CA TYR A 219 15.90 -10.55 20.93
C TYR A 219 15.32 -9.15 20.64
N GLY A 220 16.09 -8.11 20.96
CA GLY A 220 15.63 -6.73 20.99
C GLY A 220 16.67 -5.78 21.55
N THR A 221 16.25 -4.55 21.85
CA THR A 221 17.10 -3.49 22.40
C THR A 221 16.65 -3.10 23.81
N LEU A 222 17.58 -2.94 24.76
CA LEU A 222 17.28 -2.33 26.06
C LEU A 222 17.02 -0.83 25.87
N LEU A 223 15.77 -0.40 25.97
CA LEU A 223 15.32 0.97 25.67
C LEU A 223 15.37 1.89 26.90
N SER A 224 15.09 1.31 28.06
CA SER A 224 15.05 1.98 29.35
C SER A 224 15.40 0.97 30.45
N GLU A 225 15.48 1.46 31.69
CA GLU A 225 15.65 0.59 32.85
C GLU A 225 14.56 -0.49 32.82
N ASN A 226 14.97 -1.76 32.84
CA ASN A 226 14.09 -2.92 32.90
C ASN A 226 13.21 -3.17 31.66
N VAL A 227 13.43 -2.46 30.54
CA VAL A 227 12.54 -2.46 29.38
C VAL A 227 13.28 -2.79 28.09
N ILE A 228 12.96 -3.94 27.49
CA ILE A 228 13.43 -4.36 26.17
C ILE A 228 12.34 -4.12 25.13
N GLY A 229 12.65 -3.40 24.06
CA GLY A 229 11.84 -3.39 22.83
C GLY A 229 12.20 -4.60 21.99
N VAL A 230 11.27 -5.53 21.86
CA VAL A 230 11.49 -6.78 21.11
C VAL A 230 11.50 -6.48 19.61
N MET A 231 12.45 -7.06 18.89
CA MET A 231 12.56 -6.92 17.43
C MET A 231 11.33 -7.53 16.75
N HIS A 232 10.78 -6.84 15.75
CA HIS A 232 9.63 -7.28 14.98
C HIS A 232 9.57 -6.53 13.63
N ASP A 233 8.77 -7.06 12.71
CA ASP A 233 8.50 -6.45 11.41
C ASP A 233 7.04 -5.95 11.32
N HIS A 234 6.76 -5.10 10.33
CA HIS A 234 5.41 -4.74 9.91
C HIS A 234 5.28 -4.90 8.40
N TYR A 235 4.52 -5.91 7.97
CA TYR A 235 4.13 -6.09 6.58
C TYR A 235 2.68 -5.66 6.40
N ILE A 236 2.41 -4.86 5.36
CA ILE A 236 1.06 -4.41 5.00
C ILE A 236 0.84 -4.75 3.54
N THR A 237 -0.19 -5.57 3.27
CA THR A 237 -0.53 -6.00 1.92
C THR A 237 -1.79 -5.29 1.44
N PHE A 238 -1.68 -4.63 0.29
CA PHE A 238 -2.80 -3.97 -0.35
C PHE A 238 -3.38 -4.85 -1.46
N TYR A 239 -4.71 -4.97 -1.47
CA TYR A 239 -5.45 -5.48 -2.61
C TYR A 239 -5.74 -4.33 -3.56
N LEU A 240 -5.34 -4.45 -4.83
CA LEU A 240 -5.53 -3.46 -5.89
C LEU A 240 -6.13 -4.14 -7.11
N ASP A 241 -7.45 -4.14 -7.21
CA ASP A 241 -8.18 -4.58 -8.40
C ASP A 241 -8.13 -3.49 -9.45
N MET A 242 -7.11 -3.58 -10.30
CA MET A 242 -6.83 -2.60 -11.35
C MET A 242 -7.74 -2.86 -12.55
N ASP A 243 -8.36 -1.81 -13.06
CA ASP A 243 -9.35 -1.86 -14.12
C ASP A 243 -9.06 -0.76 -15.14
N ILE A 244 -7.86 -0.82 -15.72
CA ILE A 244 -7.30 0.23 -16.57
C ILE A 244 -8.12 0.30 -17.86
N ASP A 245 -8.98 1.31 -17.97
CA ASP A 245 -9.80 1.55 -19.17
C ASP A 245 -10.65 0.31 -19.57
N GLY A 246 -11.04 -0.48 -18.56
CA GLY A 246 -11.76 -1.75 -18.65
C GLY A 246 -10.94 -2.97 -18.22
N SER A 247 -11.61 -4.12 -18.07
CA SER A 247 -11.12 -5.27 -17.27
C SER A 247 -10.06 -6.13 -17.96
N ASP A 248 -9.89 -5.99 -19.28
CA ASP A 248 -8.93 -6.75 -20.06
C ASP A 248 -7.52 -6.16 -19.90
N ASN A 249 -6.89 -6.43 -18.76
CA ASN A 249 -5.57 -5.90 -18.42
C ASN A 249 -4.46 -6.95 -18.52
N SER A 250 -3.22 -6.49 -18.55
CA SER A 250 -2.03 -7.34 -18.51
C SER A 250 -0.96 -6.70 -17.64
N PHE A 251 -0.25 -7.54 -16.88
CA PHE A 251 0.92 -7.10 -16.14
C PHE A 251 2.19 -7.22 -16.99
N VAL A 252 3.00 -6.17 -16.99
CA VAL A 252 4.25 -6.08 -17.74
C VAL A 252 5.39 -5.76 -16.79
N ASN A 253 6.33 -6.68 -16.68
CA ASN A 253 7.60 -6.48 -16.01
C ASN A 253 8.62 -5.92 -17.03
N VAL A 254 9.03 -4.67 -16.84
CA VAL A 254 9.95 -3.97 -17.71
C VAL A 254 11.34 -3.94 -17.07
N ASN A 255 12.18 -4.92 -17.41
CA ASN A 255 13.54 -4.97 -16.87
C ASN A 255 14.43 -3.92 -17.54
N ILE A 256 15.18 -3.17 -16.74
CA ILE A 256 16.14 -2.18 -17.24
C ILE A 256 17.52 -2.83 -17.29
N LYS A 257 17.91 -3.33 -18.47
CA LYS A 257 19.14 -4.10 -18.66
C LYS A 257 20.24 -3.27 -19.29
N ARG A 258 21.46 -3.38 -18.74
CA ARG A 258 22.67 -2.88 -19.39
C ARG A 258 22.94 -3.68 -20.67
N GLN A 259 23.19 -2.98 -21.77
CA GLN A 259 23.66 -3.54 -23.03
C GLN A 259 25.06 -3.01 -23.31
N GLN A 260 25.94 -3.87 -23.82
CA GLN A 260 27.25 -3.44 -24.31
C GLN A 260 27.11 -2.93 -25.74
N THR A 261 27.88 -1.91 -26.09
CA THR A 261 28.05 -1.48 -27.48
C THR A 261 29.10 -2.35 -28.16
N SER A 262 28.98 -2.54 -29.46
CA SER A 262 29.98 -3.27 -30.24
C SER A 262 31.25 -2.43 -30.40
N SER A 263 32.38 -3.09 -30.64
CA SER A 263 33.65 -2.40 -30.91
C SER A 263 33.52 -1.50 -32.15
N GLY A 264 33.90 -0.22 -32.03
CA GLY A 264 33.82 0.76 -33.12
C GLY A 264 32.44 1.38 -33.36
N GLU A 265 31.36 0.87 -32.76
CA GLU A 265 30.00 1.40 -32.91
C GLU A 265 29.81 2.74 -32.19
N SER A 266 30.45 2.88 -31.02
CA SER A 266 30.29 4.06 -30.18
C SER A 266 31.50 4.24 -29.24
N PRO A 267 31.87 5.48 -28.90
CA PRO A 267 32.89 5.75 -27.87
C PRO A 267 32.42 5.36 -26.46
N ARG A 268 31.11 5.29 -26.22
CA ARG A 268 30.53 4.72 -25.00
C ARG A 268 30.59 3.22 -25.06
N LYS A 269 30.90 2.56 -23.93
CA LYS A 269 30.95 1.08 -23.81
C LYS A 269 29.58 0.42 -23.60
N SER A 270 28.58 1.16 -23.12
CA SER A 270 27.27 0.60 -22.79
C SER A 270 26.15 1.63 -22.73
N TYR A 271 24.92 1.13 -22.79
CA TYR A 271 23.66 1.85 -22.63
C TYR A 271 22.63 0.99 -21.88
N LEU A 272 21.48 1.57 -21.54
CA LEU A 272 20.37 0.86 -20.91
C LEU A 272 19.28 0.55 -21.94
N LYS A 273 18.71 -0.65 -21.85
CA LYS A 273 17.59 -1.11 -22.69
C LYS A 273 16.47 -1.61 -21.80
N ALA A 274 15.25 -1.13 -22.07
CA ALA A 274 14.04 -1.68 -21.47
C ALA A 274 13.66 -2.98 -22.18
N VAL A 275 13.57 -4.08 -21.44
CA VAL A 275 13.11 -5.39 -21.91
C VAL A 275 11.74 -5.65 -21.28
N ARG A 276 10.69 -5.65 -22.10
CA ARG A 276 9.30 -5.81 -21.65
C ARG A 276 8.91 -7.28 -21.67
N ASN A 277 8.49 -7.81 -20.53
CA ASN A 277 7.96 -9.16 -20.39
C ASN A 277 6.52 -9.08 -19.89
N VAL A 278 5.57 -9.51 -20.72
CA VAL A 278 4.16 -9.63 -20.32
C VAL A 278 4.01 -10.93 -19.55
N ALA A 279 3.60 -10.85 -18.27
CA ALA A 279 3.33 -12.02 -17.46
C ALA A 279 2.21 -12.85 -18.11
N LYS A 280 2.42 -14.17 -18.24
CA LYS A 280 1.44 -15.09 -18.83
C LYS A 280 0.72 -15.91 -17.77
N THR A 281 1.36 -16.09 -16.64
CA THR A 281 0.85 -16.83 -15.48
C THR A 281 1.07 -16.02 -14.20
N GLU A 282 0.38 -16.40 -13.14
CA GLU A 282 0.55 -15.82 -11.80
C GLU A 282 2.01 -15.93 -11.32
N LYS A 283 2.67 -17.05 -11.64
CA LYS A 283 4.07 -17.31 -11.30
C LYS A 283 5.04 -16.31 -11.95
N ASP A 284 4.75 -15.87 -13.18
CA ASP A 284 5.56 -14.83 -13.85
C ASP A 284 5.42 -13.45 -13.18
N ALA A 285 4.35 -13.25 -12.41
CA ALA A 285 4.00 -12.01 -11.75
C ALA A 285 4.25 -12.01 -10.23
N GLN A 286 4.97 -13.01 -9.72
CA GLN A 286 5.52 -13.02 -8.37
C GLN A 286 6.86 -12.26 -8.37
N ILE A 287 6.87 -11.02 -7.87
CA ILE A 287 8.01 -10.14 -7.97
C ILE A 287 8.75 -10.02 -6.63
N LYS A 288 10.02 -10.40 -6.66
CA LYS A 288 11.02 -10.04 -5.64
C LYS A 288 11.85 -8.86 -6.14
N LEU A 289 11.79 -7.73 -5.44
CA LEU A 289 12.53 -6.53 -5.85
C LEU A 289 14.04 -6.75 -5.70
N LYS A 290 14.83 -6.26 -6.65
CA LYS A 290 16.28 -6.40 -6.69
C LYS A 290 16.94 -5.07 -7.01
N LEU A 291 17.85 -4.62 -6.14
CA LEU A 291 18.58 -3.35 -6.33
C LEU A 291 19.42 -3.35 -7.61
N TYR A 292 20.08 -4.47 -7.92
CA TYR A 292 20.97 -4.60 -9.08
C TYR A 292 20.32 -5.23 -10.33
N ASP A 293 19.00 -5.44 -10.29
CA ASP A 293 18.19 -5.86 -11.45
C ASP A 293 16.88 -5.04 -11.48
N PRO A 294 16.99 -3.71 -11.69
CA PRO A 294 15.86 -2.80 -11.55
C PRO A 294 14.84 -3.04 -12.65
N SER A 295 13.56 -2.95 -12.28
CA SER A 295 12.44 -3.15 -13.18
C SER A 295 11.32 -2.15 -12.91
N GLU A 296 10.52 -1.87 -13.92
CA GLU A 296 9.24 -1.18 -13.77
C GLU A 296 8.09 -2.16 -13.87
N PHE A 297 7.02 -1.92 -13.12
CA PHE A 297 5.86 -2.81 -13.03
C PHE A 297 4.64 -2.07 -13.56
N HIS A 298 4.13 -2.50 -14.71
CA HIS A 298 3.07 -1.80 -15.42
C HIS A 298 1.83 -2.69 -15.47
N VAL A 299 0.66 -2.14 -15.16
CA VAL A 299 -0.64 -2.73 -15.50
C VAL A 299 -1.16 -1.96 -16.70
N ILE A 300 -1.37 -2.65 -17.81
CA ILE A 300 -1.76 -2.03 -19.08
C ILE A 300 -3.07 -2.61 -19.60
N ASN A 301 -3.77 -1.83 -20.41
CA ASN A 301 -4.80 -2.34 -21.30
C ASN A 301 -4.23 -2.46 -22.72
N PRO A 302 -3.98 -3.68 -23.24
CA PRO A 302 -3.35 -3.87 -24.54
C PRO A 302 -4.27 -3.48 -25.71
N SER A 303 -5.59 -3.42 -25.49
CA SER A 303 -6.59 -3.09 -26.51
C SER A 303 -6.80 -1.58 -26.69
N LYS A 304 -6.42 -0.78 -25.68
CA LYS A 304 -6.58 0.68 -25.66
C LYS A 304 -5.24 1.36 -25.83
N LYS A 305 -5.14 2.28 -26.78
CA LYS A 305 -3.87 2.92 -27.16
C LYS A 305 -3.97 4.42 -27.09
N THR A 306 -2.89 5.03 -26.64
CA THR A 306 -2.61 6.46 -26.81
C THR A 306 -2.56 6.82 -28.30
N ARG A 307 -2.65 8.11 -28.62
CA ARG A 307 -2.58 8.64 -30.00
C ARG A 307 -1.36 8.16 -30.80
N VAL A 308 -0.23 7.90 -30.13
CA VAL A 308 1.02 7.45 -30.75
C VAL A 308 1.18 5.93 -30.76
N GLY A 309 0.19 5.18 -30.27
CA GLY A 309 0.15 3.72 -30.36
C GLY A 309 0.66 2.94 -29.14
N ASN A 310 1.11 3.61 -28.07
CA ASN A 310 1.45 2.93 -26.81
C ASN A 310 0.18 2.46 -26.09
N PRO A 311 0.15 1.26 -25.49
CA PRO A 311 -0.96 0.85 -24.65
C PRO A 311 -1.09 1.79 -23.45
N VAL A 312 -2.33 2.07 -23.05
CA VAL A 312 -2.61 2.85 -21.84
C VAL A 312 -2.33 1.99 -20.61
N GLY A 313 -1.91 2.62 -19.51
CA GLY A 313 -1.45 1.87 -18.34
C GLY A 313 -1.16 2.73 -17.11
N TYR A 314 -1.09 2.07 -15.97
CA TYR A 314 -0.54 2.61 -14.72
C TYR A 314 0.75 1.86 -14.36
N LYS A 315 1.70 2.59 -13.78
CA LYS A 315 2.93 2.02 -13.23
C LYS A 315 2.79 1.91 -11.71
N VAL A 316 3.01 0.71 -11.18
CA VAL A 316 3.18 0.49 -9.74
C VAL A 316 4.60 0.89 -9.37
N VAL A 317 4.72 1.84 -8.44
CA VAL A 317 6.00 2.36 -7.96
C VAL A 317 6.11 2.01 -6.47
N PRO A 318 6.87 0.95 -6.10
CA PRO A 318 7.08 0.60 -4.70
C PRO A 318 7.77 1.72 -3.94
N GLY A 319 7.34 1.97 -2.70
CA GLY A 319 8.04 2.81 -1.74
C GLY A 319 9.20 2.07 -1.06
N GLY A 320 9.61 2.53 0.13
CA GLY A 320 10.46 1.73 1.00
C GLY A 320 9.74 0.44 1.39
N THR A 321 10.42 -0.71 1.27
CA THR A 321 9.83 -2.04 1.50
C THR A 321 10.85 -2.98 2.13
N ALA A 322 10.37 -4.10 2.65
CA ALA A 322 11.18 -5.19 3.19
C ALA A 322 10.84 -6.53 2.53
N ALA A 323 11.65 -7.54 2.81
CA ALA A 323 11.32 -8.95 2.59
C ALA A 323 11.24 -9.63 3.96
N SER A 324 10.37 -10.64 4.11
CA SER A 324 10.42 -11.50 5.30
C SER A 324 11.74 -12.26 5.36
N LEU A 325 12.32 -12.31 6.55
CA LEU A 325 13.53 -13.07 6.86
C LEU A 325 13.24 -14.33 7.68
N LEU A 326 11.97 -14.62 7.97
CA LEU A 326 11.58 -15.88 8.61
C LEU A 326 11.85 -17.06 7.68
N ASP A 327 12.08 -18.23 8.26
CA ASP A 327 12.16 -19.47 7.50
C ASP A 327 10.81 -19.74 6.81
N LEU A 328 10.82 -20.12 5.54
CA LEU A 328 9.59 -20.42 4.78
C LEU A 328 8.81 -21.60 5.36
N GLU A 329 9.50 -22.49 6.09
CA GLU A 329 8.87 -23.62 6.76
C GLU A 329 8.31 -23.27 8.15
N ASP A 330 8.60 -22.09 8.68
CA ASP A 330 8.11 -21.63 9.97
C ASP A 330 6.59 -21.39 9.93
N HIS A 331 5.90 -21.77 11.00
CA HIS A 331 4.43 -21.68 11.09
C HIS A 331 3.88 -20.28 10.82
N PRO A 332 4.38 -19.19 11.45
CA PRO A 332 3.94 -17.85 11.13
C PRO A 332 4.23 -17.44 9.69
N GLN A 333 5.35 -17.87 9.09
CA GLN A 333 5.65 -17.55 7.68
C GLN A 333 4.75 -18.29 6.70
N LYS A 334 4.35 -19.54 7.00
CA LYS A 334 3.33 -20.28 6.23
C LYS A 334 1.98 -19.57 6.22
N ARG A 335 1.54 -19.09 7.39
CA ARG A 335 0.31 -18.27 7.50
C ARG A 335 0.49 -16.93 6.78
N GLY A 336 1.66 -16.31 6.92
CA GLY A 336 2.03 -15.02 6.36
C GLY A 336 2.63 -15.07 4.96
N ALA A 337 2.38 -16.14 4.19
CA ALA A 337 3.08 -16.44 2.94
C ALA A 337 2.85 -15.39 1.84
N PHE A 338 1.81 -14.55 1.98
CA PHE A 338 1.60 -13.37 1.14
C PHE A 338 2.77 -12.35 1.20
N THR A 339 3.64 -12.43 2.22
CA THR A 339 4.85 -11.60 2.35
C THR A 339 6.07 -12.17 1.60
N ASN A 340 5.96 -13.36 0.98
CA ASN A 340 7.07 -14.00 0.27
C ASN A 340 7.55 -13.23 -0.98
N ASN A 341 6.71 -12.35 -1.52
CA ASN A 341 7.02 -11.46 -2.64
C ASN A 341 6.46 -10.05 -2.36
N GLN A 342 7.07 -9.02 -2.97
CA GLN A 342 6.61 -7.63 -2.81
C GLN A 342 5.43 -7.29 -3.73
N ILE A 343 5.30 -7.98 -4.87
CA ILE A 343 4.16 -7.83 -5.78
C ILE A 343 3.70 -9.23 -6.20
N TRP A 344 2.39 -9.38 -6.24
CA TRP A 344 1.68 -10.53 -6.77
C TRP A 344 0.65 -10.01 -7.77
N VAL A 345 0.37 -10.77 -8.83
CA VAL A 345 -0.76 -10.49 -9.73
C VAL A 345 -1.49 -11.80 -10.00
N THR A 346 -2.78 -11.80 -9.68
CA THR A 346 -3.68 -12.93 -9.86
C THR A 346 -4.83 -12.55 -10.80
N PRO A 347 -5.43 -13.50 -11.54
CA PRO A 347 -6.72 -13.28 -12.17
C PRO A 347 -7.76 -12.91 -11.12
N TYR A 348 -8.68 -12.01 -11.49
CA TYR A 348 -9.77 -11.64 -10.60
C TYR A 348 -10.59 -12.87 -10.17
N ASN A 349 -10.81 -13.00 -8.87
CA ASN A 349 -11.81 -13.89 -8.30
C ASN A 349 -12.49 -13.17 -7.13
N GLN A 350 -13.82 -13.20 -7.12
CA GLN A 350 -14.63 -12.54 -6.11
C GLN A 350 -14.32 -13.02 -4.68
N SER A 351 -13.91 -14.28 -4.48
CA SER A 351 -13.59 -14.82 -3.16
C SER A 351 -12.19 -14.49 -2.65
N GLU A 352 -11.28 -14.02 -3.51
CA GLU A 352 -9.86 -13.85 -3.21
C GLU A 352 -9.53 -12.40 -2.84
N GLN A 353 -9.89 -12.03 -1.62
CA GLN A 353 -9.77 -10.65 -1.14
C GLN A 353 -8.80 -10.48 0.03
N TRP A 354 -8.56 -11.54 0.79
CA TRP A 354 -7.83 -11.50 2.06
C TRP A 354 -6.53 -12.28 1.96
N ALA A 355 -5.38 -11.61 1.90
CA ALA A 355 -4.11 -12.23 1.55
C ALA A 355 -3.67 -13.36 2.51
N GLY A 356 -4.07 -13.28 3.78
CA GLY A 356 -3.87 -14.33 4.80
C GLY A 356 -4.97 -15.41 4.84
N GLY A 357 -6.00 -15.30 4.00
CA GLY A 357 -7.17 -16.18 3.94
C GLY A 357 -8.42 -15.61 4.61
N LEU A 358 -9.56 -16.25 4.36
CA LEU A 358 -10.83 -15.80 4.93
C LEU A 358 -10.85 -15.95 6.46
N PHE A 359 -10.36 -17.08 6.99
CA PHE A 359 -10.29 -17.37 8.42
C PHE A 359 -8.83 -17.46 8.88
N VAL A 360 -8.33 -16.39 9.48
CA VAL A 360 -6.91 -16.23 9.79
C VAL A 360 -6.54 -16.72 11.18
N TYR A 361 -7.45 -16.58 12.15
CA TYR A 361 -7.22 -17.01 13.52
C TYR A 361 -6.95 -18.53 13.56
N GLN A 362 -5.78 -18.92 14.07
CA GLN A 362 -5.28 -20.30 14.10
C GLN A 362 -5.18 -21.00 12.73
N SER A 363 -5.06 -20.26 11.63
CA SER A 363 -4.88 -20.84 10.29
C SER A 363 -3.58 -21.64 10.17
N HIS A 364 -3.51 -22.56 9.20
CA HIS A 364 -2.30 -23.33 8.87
C HIS A 364 -1.63 -22.88 7.56
N GLY A 365 -2.11 -21.79 6.95
CA GLY A 365 -1.58 -21.24 5.69
C GLY A 365 -2.20 -21.82 4.42
N GLU A 366 -3.30 -22.56 4.54
CA GLU A 366 -3.96 -23.27 3.44
C GLU A 366 -4.77 -22.38 2.48
N ASP A 367 -5.14 -21.15 2.87
CA ASP A 367 -5.98 -20.23 2.09
C ASP A 367 -5.28 -18.88 1.85
N THR A 368 -3.96 -18.87 1.69
CA THR A 368 -3.20 -17.62 1.48
C THR A 368 -3.13 -17.23 0.01
N LEU A 369 -2.76 -15.97 -0.26
CA LEU A 369 -2.42 -15.48 -1.61
C LEU A 369 -1.36 -16.36 -2.31
N ALA A 370 -0.42 -16.91 -1.54
CA ALA A 370 0.57 -17.83 -2.08
C ALA A 370 -0.10 -19.12 -2.60
N THR A 371 -1.01 -19.71 -1.82
CA THR A 371 -1.77 -20.90 -2.23
C THR A 371 -2.64 -20.62 -3.47
N TRP A 372 -3.28 -19.46 -3.53
CA TRP A 372 -4.08 -19.09 -4.70
C TRP A 372 -3.24 -18.96 -5.96
N SER A 373 -2.03 -18.41 -5.84
CA SER A 373 -1.12 -18.17 -6.97
C SER A 373 -0.42 -19.44 -7.50
N ASP A 374 -0.60 -20.59 -6.84
CA ASP A 374 0.01 -21.89 -7.20
C ASP A 374 -0.88 -22.79 -8.06
N ARG A 375 -2.06 -22.31 -8.50
CA ARG A 375 -3.08 -23.07 -9.25
C ARG A 375 -2.59 -23.76 -10.53
N PHE A 376 -1.51 -23.28 -11.13
CA PHE A 376 -0.96 -23.87 -12.35
C PHE A 376 -0.09 -25.12 -12.14
N VAL A 377 0.21 -25.52 -10.90
CA VAL A 377 0.94 -26.78 -10.65
C VAL A 377 0.00 -27.99 -10.79
N TYR A 378 -1.26 -27.87 -10.39
CA TYR A 378 -2.18 -29.02 -10.32
C TYR A 378 -2.91 -29.39 -11.62
N LEU A 379 -2.97 -28.48 -12.60
CA LEU A 379 -3.56 -28.79 -13.91
C LEU A 379 -2.65 -29.69 -14.77
N PHE A 380 -1.33 -29.68 -14.54
CA PHE A 380 -0.41 -30.54 -15.29
C PHE A 380 -0.14 -31.89 -14.63
N GLU A 381 -0.23 -32.03 -13.29
CA GLU A 381 -0.06 -33.34 -12.65
C GLU A 381 -1.21 -34.32 -12.95
N ASN A 382 -2.43 -33.81 -13.16
CA ASN A 382 -3.57 -34.65 -13.56
C ASN A 382 -3.63 -34.97 -15.06
N LEU A 383 -2.78 -34.36 -15.89
CA LEU A 383 -2.71 -34.64 -17.34
C LEU A 383 -1.65 -35.69 -17.70
N TYR A 384 -0.77 -36.07 -16.76
CA TYR A 384 0.21 -37.15 -16.94
C TYR A 384 -0.19 -38.48 -16.29
N SER A 385 -1.38 -38.58 -15.69
CA SER A 385 -1.91 -39.83 -15.15
C SER A 385 -2.84 -40.58 -16.14
N TYR A 386 -3.06 -40.04 -17.33
CA TYR A 386 -3.79 -40.67 -18.43
C TYR A 386 -3.18 -40.32 -19.80
N ILE A 387 -1.93 -40.70 -20.03
CA ILE A 387 -1.38 -40.95 -21.38
C ILE A 387 -0.49 -42.20 -21.33
#